data_AF-A0A1J5WHW1-F1
#
_entry.id   AF-A0A1J5WHW1-F1
#
_cell.length_a   1.000
_cell.length_b   1.000
_cell.length_c   1.000
_cell.angle_alpha   90.00
_cell.angle_beta   90.00
_cell.angle_gamma   90.00
#
_symmetry.space_group_name_H-M   'P 1'
#
loop_
_entity.id
_entity.type
_entity.pdbx_description
1 polymer ?
#
loop_
_entity_poly.entity_id
_entity_poly.type
_entity_poly.pdbx_seq_one_letter_code
_entity_poly.pdbx_strand_id
1 'polypeptide(L)'
;MRLDGYAVSAITKISHEDCEVGKLSLHASRKEHVDAVLEQKQMFCVGRVKRMNLGGYAMCVVTKMRIHEDNTMEKFVLGGKWEHFSRILEEGDRSIELGRIRRSGFKVLEEIRRKLRYTLVDGGGKEVGGGKRSFRRRNHLN
;
A
#
# COMPACT_ATOMS: atom_id res chain seq x y z
N MET A 1 -9.81 11.58 1.51
CA MET A 1 -10.56 10.77 0.54
C MET A 1 -11.04 9.46 1.18
N ARG A 2 -12.31 9.14 1.02
CA ARG A 2 -12.91 7.87 1.47
C ARG A 2 -13.74 7.28 0.33
N LEU A 3 -13.51 6.02 -0.02
CA LEU A 3 -14.26 5.29 -1.04
C LEU A 3 -14.72 3.95 -0.44
N ASP A 4 -16.02 3.69 -0.54
CA ASP A 4 -16.64 2.48 -0.01
C ASP A 4 -17.37 1.73 -1.13
N GLY A 5 -17.37 0.39 -1.08
CA GLY A 5 -18.03 -0.46 -2.06
C GLY A 5 -17.49 -0.28 -3.48
N TYR A 6 -18.37 -0.22 -4.48
CA TYR A 6 -17.99 -0.04 -5.89
C TYR A 6 -17.17 1.24 -6.16
N ALA A 7 -17.28 2.27 -5.30
CA ALA A 7 -16.49 3.48 -5.43
C ALA A 7 -14.98 3.22 -5.27
N VAL A 8 -14.58 2.11 -4.64
CA VAL A 8 -13.17 1.72 -4.51
C VAL A 8 -12.51 1.60 -5.89
N SER A 9 -13.23 1.11 -6.90
CA SER A 9 -12.70 1.00 -8.28
C SER A 9 -12.32 2.34 -8.92
N ALA A 10 -12.95 3.43 -8.48
CA ALA A 10 -12.67 4.77 -8.99
C ALA A 10 -11.31 5.31 -8.55
N ILE A 11 -10.65 4.68 -7.55
CA ILE A 11 -9.32 5.11 -7.07
C ILE A 11 -8.30 5.23 -8.20
N THR A 12 -8.40 4.34 -9.18
CA THR A 12 -7.51 4.21 -10.34
C THR A 12 -7.64 5.38 -11.31
N LYS A 13 -8.75 6.12 -11.27
CA LYS A 13 -9.04 7.25 -12.16
C LYS A 13 -8.80 8.61 -11.51
N ILE A 14 -8.85 8.66 -10.18
CA ILE A 14 -8.80 9.92 -9.42
C ILE A 14 -7.44 10.16 -8.75
N SER A 15 -6.55 9.16 -8.77
CA SER A 15 -5.22 9.29 -8.18
C SER A 15 -4.17 9.42 -9.27
N HIS A 16 -3.23 10.36 -9.08
CA HIS A 16 -2.11 10.60 -9.97
C HIS A 16 -0.82 10.78 -9.13
N GLU A 17 0.34 10.74 -9.78
CA GLU A 17 1.65 10.80 -9.13
C GLU A 17 1.85 12.06 -8.26
N ASP A 18 1.35 13.20 -8.71
CA ASP A 18 1.45 14.49 -8.00
C ASP A 18 0.35 14.70 -6.94
N CYS A 19 -0.50 13.70 -6.69
CA CYS A 19 -1.61 13.84 -5.77
C CYS A 19 -1.12 13.80 -4.32
N GLU A 20 -1.55 14.76 -3.49
CA GLU A 20 -1.29 14.77 -2.05
C GLU A 20 -2.56 14.44 -1.26
N VAL A 21 -2.59 13.25 -0.65
CA VAL A 21 -3.75 12.74 0.08
C VAL A 21 -3.44 12.67 1.58
N GLY A 22 -4.04 13.57 2.36
CA GLY A 22 -3.89 13.55 3.83
C GLY A 22 -4.41 12.25 4.48
N LYS A 23 -5.51 11.68 3.95
CA LYS A 23 -6.05 10.38 4.39
C LYS A 23 -6.74 9.68 3.23
N LEU A 24 -6.29 8.47 2.92
CA LEU A 24 -6.94 7.53 2.01
C LEU A 24 -7.61 6.44 2.83
N SER A 25 -8.91 6.21 2.63
CA SER A 25 -9.63 5.12 3.29
C SER A 25 -10.47 4.39 2.26
N LEU A 26 -10.16 3.11 2.04
CA LEU A 26 -10.87 2.25 1.10
C LEU A 26 -11.51 1.11 1.88
N HIS A 27 -12.79 0.85 1.64
CA HIS A 27 -13.48 -0.29 2.23
C HIS A 27 -14.32 -1.01 1.19
N ALA A 28 -14.16 -2.33 1.11
CA ALA A 28 -15.00 -3.17 0.25
C ALA A 28 -15.43 -4.41 1.02
N SER A 29 -16.74 -4.63 1.09
CA SER A 29 -17.33 -5.81 1.72
C SER A 29 -17.46 -6.99 0.77
N ARG A 30 -17.38 -6.76 -0.55
CA ARG A 30 -17.44 -7.81 -1.58
C ARG A 30 -16.24 -7.73 -2.52
N LYS A 31 -15.85 -8.88 -3.07
CA LYS A 31 -14.76 -8.99 -4.05
C LYS A 31 -15.03 -8.19 -5.33
N GLU A 32 -16.28 -8.20 -5.81
CA GLU A 32 -16.72 -7.46 -7.01
C GLU A 32 -16.41 -5.96 -6.99
N HIS A 33 -16.31 -5.37 -5.79
CA HIS A 33 -16.00 -3.94 -5.62
C HIS A 33 -14.58 -3.57 -6.03
N VAL A 34 -13.67 -4.55 -6.05
CA VAL A 34 -12.25 -4.37 -6.36
C VAL A 34 -11.80 -5.07 -7.63
N ASP A 35 -12.63 -5.92 -8.22
CA ASP A 35 -12.27 -6.71 -9.41
C ASP A 35 -11.73 -5.83 -10.55
N ALA A 36 -12.40 -4.71 -10.84
CA ALA A 36 -11.95 -3.76 -11.86
C ALA A 36 -10.55 -3.18 -11.60
N VAL A 37 -10.12 -3.09 -10.34
CA VAL A 37 -8.75 -2.66 -9.99
C VAL A 37 -7.77 -3.82 -10.16
N LEU A 38 -8.16 -5.02 -9.73
CA LEU A 38 -7.32 -6.21 -9.78
C LEU A 38 -7.08 -6.72 -11.21
N GLU A 39 -8.02 -6.47 -12.12
CA GLU A 39 -7.89 -6.75 -13.55
C GLU A 39 -6.94 -5.79 -14.28
N GLN A 40 -6.57 -4.66 -13.67
CA GLN A 40 -5.63 -3.73 -14.30
C GLN A 40 -4.26 -4.39 -14.48
N LYS A 41 -3.76 -4.33 -15.72
CA LYS A 41 -2.43 -4.84 -16.06
C LYS A 41 -1.32 -3.96 -15.46
N GLN A 42 -1.53 -2.65 -15.49
CA GLN A 42 -0.58 -1.67 -14.97
C GLN A 42 -0.93 -1.28 -13.55
N MET A 43 0.10 -1.02 -12.76
CA MET A 43 -0.07 -0.43 -11.43
C MET A 43 -0.42 1.05 -11.57
N PHE A 44 -1.30 1.57 -10.71
CA PHE A 44 -1.64 2.99 -10.66
C PHE A 44 -0.90 3.70 -9.52
N CYS A 45 -0.63 5.01 -9.66
CA CYS A 45 0.03 5.78 -8.61
C CYS A 45 -0.99 6.49 -7.72
N VAL A 46 -0.82 6.40 -6.40
CA VAL A 46 -1.65 7.15 -5.43
C VAL A 46 -0.99 8.45 -4.95
N GLY A 47 0.18 8.79 -5.50
CA GLY A 47 0.97 9.95 -5.11
C GLY A 47 1.48 9.85 -3.66
N ARG A 48 1.41 10.96 -2.93
CA ARG A 48 1.82 11.07 -1.53
C ARG A 48 0.63 10.89 -0.61
N VAL A 49 0.71 9.93 0.31
CA VAL A 49 -0.36 9.60 1.24
C VAL A 49 0.16 9.69 2.68
N LYS A 50 -0.42 10.58 3.50
CA LYS A 50 -0.03 10.66 4.92
C LYS A 50 -0.61 9.49 5.72
N ARG A 51 -1.86 9.10 5.49
CA ARG A 51 -2.55 8.03 6.24
C ARG A 51 -3.36 7.15 5.30
N MET A 52 -3.14 5.84 5.37
CA MET A 52 -3.85 4.86 4.55
C MET A 52 -4.52 3.80 5.41
N ASN A 53 -5.80 3.53 5.13
CA ASN A 53 -6.58 2.48 5.77
C ASN A 53 -7.31 1.67 4.68
N LEU A 54 -6.95 0.40 4.53
CA LEU A 54 -7.59 -0.52 3.59
C LEU A 54 -8.33 -1.60 4.37
N GLY A 55 -9.64 -1.67 4.16
CA GLY A 55 -10.55 -2.56 4.88
C GLY A 55 -11.24 -3.57 3.98
N GLY A 56 -11.35 -4.82 4.43
CA GLY A 56 -12.06 -5.86 3.69
C GLY A 56 -11.35 -6.23 2.38
N TYR A 57 -12.09 -6.47 1.31
CA TYR A 57 -11.51 -6.76 -0.01
C TYR A 57 -10.69 -5.58 -0.59
N ALA A 58 -10.86 -4.35 -0.06
CA ALA A 58 -10.07 -3.20 -0.50
C ALA A 58 -8.58 -3.32 -0.17
N MET A 59 -8.19 -4.23 0.73
CA MET A 59 -6.77 -4.53 0.96
C MET A 59 -6.08 -5.04 -0.31
N CYS A 60 -6.78 -5.80 -1.15
CA CYS A 60 -6.21 -6.34 -2.39
C CYS A 60 -5.76 -5.24 -3.37
N VAL A 61 -6.31 -4.03 -3.26
CA VAL A 61 -5.90 -2.86 -4.06
C VAL A 61 -4.41 -2.56 -3.88
N VAL A 62 -3.83 -2.89 -2.71
CA VAL A 62 -2.41 -2.70 -2.42
C VAL A 62 -1.49 -3.37 -3.45
N THR A 63 -1.92 -4.47 -4.08
CA THR A 63 -1.12 -5.21 -5.07
C THR A 63 -1.05 -4.53 -6.43
N LYS A 64 -1.92 -3.54 -6.67
CA LYS A 64 -2.04 -2.80 -7.93
C LYS A 64 -1.68 -1.33 -7.82
N MET A 65 -1.17 -0.88 -6.67
CA MET A 65 -0.83 0.52 -6.46
C MET A 65 0.67 0.72 -6.25
N ARG A 66 1.16 1.89 -6.66
CA ARG A 66 2.45 2.45 -6.29
C ARG A 66 2.26 3.71 -5.47
N ILE A 67 3.18 3.94 -4.55
CA ILE A 67 3.24 5.17 -3.75
C ILE A 67 4.48 5.94 -4.20
N HIS A 68 4.39 7.27 -4.23
CA HIS A 68 5.51 8.13 -4.57
C HIS A 68 6.74 7.82 -3.69
N GLU A 69 7.93 7.81 -4.26
CA GLU A 69 9.17 7.38 -3.59
C GLU A 69 9.52 8.22 -2.35
N ASP A 70 9.31 9.53 -2.42
CA ASP A 70 9.50 10.47 -1.30
C ASP A 70 8.40 10.40 -0.22
N ASN A 71 7.41 9.52 -0.36
CA ASN A 71 6.33 9.45 0.59
C ASN A 71 6.78 8.85 1.93
N THR A 72 6.48 9.56 3.02
CA THR A 72 6.60 9.04 4.38
C THR A 72 5.22 8.96 5.03
N MET A 73 4.63 7.77 5.04
CA MET A 73 3.34 7.53 5.67
C MET A 73 3.43 7.65 7.20
N GLU A 74 2.54 8.42 7.80
CA GLU A 74 2.36 8.42 9.25
C GLU A 74 1.66 7.15 9.73
N LYS A 75 0.74 6.61 8.93
CA LYS A 75 -0.10 5.47 9.31
C LYS A 75 -0.47 4.62 8.10
N PHE A 76 -0.25 3.32 8.21
CA PHE A 76 -0.67 2.31 7.23
C PHE A 76 -1.35 1.17 7.97
N VAL A 77 -2.63 0.95 7.68
CA VAL A 77 -3.45 -0.09 8.30
C VAL A 77 -4.05 -0.97 7.21
N LEU A 78 -3.84 -2.28 7.36
CA LEU A 78 -4.54 -3.32 6.61
C LEU A 78 -5.39 -4.12 7.59
N GLY A 79 -6.70 -4.18 7.37
CA GLY A 79 -7.62 -4.87 8.28
C GLY A 79 -8.76 -5.59 7.55
N GLY A 80 -8.98 -6.85 7.89
CA GLY A 80 -10.06 -7.65 7.33
C GLY A 80 -10.07 -9.06 7.89
N LYS A 81 -11.05 -9.85 7.48
CA LYS A 81 -11.08 -11.29 7.73
C LYS A 81 -9.98 -11.99 6.93
N TRP A 82 -9.59 -13.18 7.39
CA TRP A 82 -8.56 -14.01 6.76
C TRP A 82 -8.79 -14.25 5.26
N GLU A 83 -10.05 -14.51 4.88
CA GLU A 83 -10.46 -14.73 3.48
C GLU A 83 -10.08 -13.59 2.52
N HIS A 84 -10.03 -12.35 3.01
CA HIS A 84 -9.68 -11.19 2.21
C HIS A 84 -8.18 -11.09 1.91
N PHE A 85 -7.32 -11.81 2.64
CA PHE A 85 -5.87 -11.76 2.45
C PHE A 85 -5.36 -12.72 1.39
N SER A 86 -6.19 -13.66 0.93
CA SER A 86 -5.86 -14.67 -0.10
C SER A 86 -5.02 -14.10 -1.25
N ARG A 87 -5.50 -13.01 -1.86
CA ARG A 87 -4.81 -12.36 -2.99
C ARG A 87 -3.46 -11.74 -2.63
N ILE A 88 -3.31 -11.20 -1.43
CA ILE A 88 -2.02 -10.63 -0.98
C ILE A 88 -1.05 -11.75 -0.64
N LEU A 89 -1.54 -12.90 -0.16
CA LEU A 89 -0.71 -14.05 0.16
C LEU A 89 -0.17 -14.77 -1.08
N GLU A 90 -0.87 -14.67 -2.21
CA GLU A 90 -0.41 -15.13 -3.54
C GLU A 90 0.82 -14.35 -4.06
N GLU A 91 1.03 -13.13 -3.56
CA GLU A 91 2.15 -12.30 -4.00
C GLU A 91 3.50 -12.84 -3.52
N GLY A 92 4.55 -12.52 -4.27
CA GLY A 92 5.92 -12.80 -3.87
C GLY A 92 6.30 -12.10 -2.55
N ASP A 93 7.27 -12.65 -1.84
CA ASP A 93 7.80 -11.95 -0.68
C ASP A 93 8.47 -10.63 -1.13
N ARG A 94 8.19 -9.54 -0.40
CA ARG A 94 8.67 -8.18 -0.70
C ARG A 94 8.34 -7.68 -2.12
N SER A 95 7.26 -8.16 -2.74
CA SER A 95 6.83 -7.71 -4.07
C SER A 95 6.02 -6.40 -4.04
N ILE A 96 5.35 -6.09 -2.93
CA ILE A 96 4.44 -4.94 -2.83
C ILE A 96 5.17 -3.72 -2.25
N GLU A 97 5.29 -2.65 -3.02
CA GLU A 97 6.10 -1.47 -2.65
C GLU A 97 5.28 -0.42 -1.89
N LEU A 98 5.70 -0.05 -0.67
CA LEU A 98 5.00 0.93 0.16
C LEU A 98 5.84 2.14 0.62
N GLY A 99 7.14 2.17 0.28
CA GLY A 99 8.03 3.26 0.67
C GLY A 99 8.29 3.35 2.17
N ARG A 100 8.34 4.57 2.72
CA ARG A 100 8.66 4.82 4.15
C ARG A 100 7.40 4.93 4.99
N ILE A 101 7.40 4.30 6.17
CA ILE A 101 6.26 4.29 7.09
C ILE A 101 6.74 4.53 8.52
N ARG A 102 6.07 5.42 9.25
CA ARG A 102 6.33 5.62 10.68
C ARG A 102 6.00 4.35 11.46
N ARG A 103 6.96 3.88 12.26
CA ARG A 103 6.82 2.66 13.07
C ARG A 103 5.57 2.68 13.95
N SER A 104 5.23 3.83 14.53
CA SER A 104 4.06 3.98 15.41
C SER A 104 2.71 3.81 14.70
N GLY A 105 2.66 3.98 13.38
CA GLY A 105 1.44 3.89 12.59
C GLY A 105 1.35 2.67 11.68
N PHE A 106 2.33 1.76 11.73
CA PHE A 106 2.31 0.54 10.91
C PHE A 106 1.55 -0.58 11.63
N LYS A 107 0.33 -0.88 11.17
CA LYS A 107 -0.54 -1.93 11.73
C LYS A 107 -0.95 -2.91 10.65
N VAL A 108 -0.16 -3.97 10.50
CA VAL A 108 -0.34 -5.01 9.48
C VAL A 108 -0.08 -6.36 10.14
N LEU A 109 -0.86 -7.38 9.77
CA LEU A 109 -0.68 -8.76 10.24
C LEU A 109 0.68 -9.32 9.79
N GLU A 110 1.39 -10.05 10.65
CA GLU A 110 2.77 -10.53 10.40
C GLU A 110 2.93 -11.29 9.07
N GLU A 111 1.95 -12.14 8.73
CA GLU A 111 1.98 -12.90 7.47
C GLU A 111 1.94 -12.03 6.23
N ILE A 112 1.33 -10.85 6.33
CA ILE A 112 1.28 -9.88 5.25
C ILE A 112 2.55 -9.03 5.22
N ARG A 113 3.15 -8.76 6.38
CA ARG A 113 4.39 -7.97 6.45
C ARG A 113 5.52 -8.55 5.60
N ARG A 114 5.60 -9.89 5.44
CA ARG A 114 6.62 -10.52 4.56
C ARG A 114 6.41 -10.25 3.06
N LYS A 115 5.17 -9.95 2.65
CA LYS A 115 4.79 -9.61 1.27
C LYS A 115 5.12 -8.17 0.90
N LEU A 116 5.23 -7.30 1.90
CA LEU A 116 5.44 -5.87 1.73
C LEU A 116 6.94 -5.52 1.72
N ARG A 117 7.32 -4.58 0.86
CA ARG A 117 8.62 -3.91 0.85
C ARG A 117 8.45 -2.47 1.33
N TYR A 118 8.96 -2.21 2.52
CA TYR A 118 8.81 -0.94 3.23
C TYR A 118 10.03 -0.66 4.10
N THR A 119 10.23 0.63 4.41
CA THR A 119 11.22 1.09 5.37
C THR A 119 10.49 1.68 6.57
N LEU A 120 10.74 1.15 7.77
CA LEU A 120 10.23 1.77 8.99
C LEU A 120 11.09 2.95 9.39
N VAL A 121 10.44 4.06 9.76
CA VAL A 121 11.10 5.27 10.27
C VAL A 121 10.58 5.67 11.65
N ASP A 122 11.39 6.40 12.41
CA ASP A 122 10.99 7.03 13.67
C ASP A 122 10.15 8.30 13.45
N GLY A 123 9.83 9.01 14.54
CA GLY A 123 9.10 10.27 14.48
C GLY A 123 9.85 11.39 13.73
N GLY A 124 11.18 11.35 13.71
CA GLY A 124 12.04 12.28 12.98
C GLY A 124 12.33 11.86 11.53
N GLY A 125 11.80 10.72 11.09
CA GLY A 125 12.01 10.19 9.74
C GLY A 125 13.30 9.37 9.57
N LYS A 126 14.08 9.13 10.63
CA LYS A 126 15.27 8.27 10.55
C LYS A 126 14.86 6.80 10.47
N GLU A 127 15.55 6.02 9.64
CA GLU A 127 15.29 4.59 9.52
C GLU A 127 15.54 3.89 10.85
N VAL A 128 14.57 3.10 11.32
CA VAL A 128 14.71 2.29 12.53
C VAL A 128 15.09 0.87 12.13
N GLY A 129 16.26 0.44 12.58
CA GLY A 129 16.84 -0.86 12.23
C GLY A 129 15.90 -2.02 12.56
N GLY A 130 15.50 -2.76 11.53
CA GLY A 130 14.68 -3.96 11.62
C GLY A 130 14.75 -4.79 10.34
N GLY A 131 15.90 -5.43 10.09
CA GLY A 131 16.03 -6.55 9.14
C GLY A 131 16.80 -6.27 7.84
N LYS A 132 18.11 -6.55 7.88
CA LYS A 132 19.06 -6.85 6.79
C LYS A 132 18.99 -6.00 5.49
N ARG A 133 20.04 -5.18 5.36
CA ARG A 133 20.59 -4.54 4.16
C ARG A 133 20.41 -5.35 2.85
N SER A 134 19.92 -4.68 1.81
CA SER A 134 20.53 -4.70 0.46
C SER A 134 19.91 -3.59 -0.39
N PHE A 135 20.36 -2.35 -0.16
CA PHE A 135 20.11 -1.24 -1.08
C PHE A 135 21.03 -1.42 -2.29
N ARG A 136 20.63 -2.25 -3.27
CA ARG A 136 21.21 -2.15 -4.61
C ARG A 136 20.53 -0.97 -5.29
N ARG A 137 21.23 0.16 -5.33
CA ARG A 137 20.97 1.23 -6.30
C ARG A 137 20.88 0.58 -7.68
N ARG A 138 19.75 0.71 -8.36
CA ARG A 138 19.75 0.63 -9.83
C ARG A 138 20.47 1.88 -10.30
N ASN A 139 21.76 1.76 -10.55
CA ASN A 139 22.40 2.68 -11.47
C ASN A 139 21.85 2.34 -12.85
N HIS A 140 21.05 3.25 -13.42
CA HIS A 140 21.00 3.40 -14.87
C HIS A 140 22.40 3.79 -15.32
N LEU A 141 23.00 2.97 -16.17
CA LEU A 141 24.08 3.35 -17.07
C LEU A 141 23.64 2.83 -18.44
N ASN A 142 23.77 3.73 -19.43
CA ASN A 142 23.38 3.66 -20.84
C ASN A 142 23.41 2.27 -21.47
#